data_AF-A0A968U535-F1
#
_entry.id   AF-A0A968U535-F1
#
_cell.length_a   1.000
_cell.length_b   1.000
_cell.length_c   1.000
_cell.angle_alpha   90.00
_cell.angle_beta   90.00
_cell.angle_gamma   90.00
#
_symmetry.space_group_name_H-M   'P 1'
#
loop_
_entity.id
_entity.type
_entity.pdbx_description
1 polymer ?
#
loop_
_entity_poly.entity_id
_entity_poly.type
_entity_poly.pdbx_seq_one_letter_code
_entity_poly.pdbx_strand_id
1 'polypeptide(L)'
;MKHILSISANPSQRDYTITVAILGQHIKVRRIGTNASTASIASILATHTDQVDGISLHNLAYTTLPTLPVSVPVVDGAALQGVLQRWTIRRALDLHPELFRQRRVLFLNGQTHRAIADVLASAAANLLFADLVRRGGPLPVLRSLAHLDCARAMGLLPPQPLPPVDRLSRRIRARLSRLCEQADIIVGSARDILALEPDSLRGKMVLTDELALADIATLRQCGLATLITPTTPLHDTQPFLSMDVLEAIVVAVLELDGPPTEADLLDFIAAARWQPAIEILNEKQPRPSFAFLIHPIVTSDIYNNKWVRFARYLPQRFVEWFFAFFPPVYLSRIRGIRSAATGEEITGVLMTLASTPREMLRRHPEQSYRRITHAARIAERKGAQIMGLGAFTSVVGDAGVTIARRSPLALTSGNALTVATTLETTRLALAQMGHDPQHVRAMVVGATGSIGAACARMLVRECGDVVLVAPRPERLLGLKYELEAEAPGHTGGGGDRPDRLPCSG
;
A
#
# COMPACT_ATOMS: atom_id res chain seq x y z
N MET A 1 -30.82 7.67 35.87
CA MET A 1 -29.61 8.12 35.15
C MET A 1 -28.44 7.43 35.80
N LYS A 2 -27.61 6.72 35.04
CA LYS A 2 -26.46 5.97 35.55
C LYS A 2 -25.20 6.85 35.53
N HIS A 3 -24.25 6.60 36.41
CA HIS A 3 -23.03 7.39 36.60
C HIS A 3 -21.80 6.50 36.52
N ILE A 4 -20.87 6.84 35.62
CA ILE A 4 -19.63 6.08 35.42
C ILE A 4 -18.44 7.00 35.68
N LEU A 5 -17.50 6.48 36.47
CA LEU A 5 -16.22 7.13 36.74
C LEU A 5 -15.09 6.36 36.07
N SER A 6 -14.41 6.98 35.12
CA SER A 6 -13.22 6.44 34.49
C SER A 6 -11.96 7.06 35.09
N ILE A 7 -11.10 6.22 35.63
CA ILE A 7 -9.81 6.62 36.20
C ILE A 7 -8.72 6.16 35.24
N SER A 8 -7.97 7.11 34.69
CA SER A 8 -7.02 6.86 33.62
C SER A 8 -5.61 7.24 34.01
N ALA A 9 -4.63 6.38 33.73
CA ALA A 9 -3.20 6.74 33.87
C ALA A 9 -2.76 7.82 32.86
N ASN A 10 -3.56 8.06 31.82
CA ASN A 10 -3.29 9.09 30.81
C ASN A 10 -3.46 10.50 31.40
N PRO A 11 -2.97 11.54 30.70
CA PRO A 11 -2.99 12.89 31.23
C PRO A 11 -4.39 13.45 31.51
N SER A 12 -4.49 14.35 32.49
CA SER A 12 -5.74 15.05 32.83
C SER A 12 -6.21 16.04 31.77
N GLN A 13 -5.34 16.40 30.82
CA GLN A 13 -5.69 17.26 29.68
C GLN A 13 -6.72 16.63 28.73
N ARG A 14 -6.94 15.31 28.83
CA ARG A 14 -7.96 14.57 28.05
C ARG A 14 -9.23 14.31 28.88
N ASP A 15 -9.40 14.97 30.03
CA ASP A 15 -10.55 14.77 30.90
C ASP A 15 -11.81 15.29 30.23
N TYR A 16 -12.91 14.55 30.42
CA TYR A 16 -14.19 14.89 29.86
C TYR A 16 -15.32 14.46 30.80
N THR A 17 -16.45 15.16 30.69
CA THR A 17 -17.72 14.74 31.26
C THR A 17 -18.77 14.82 30.17
N ILE A 18 -19.38 13.70 29.85
CA ILE A 18 -20.39 13.59 28.79
C ILE A 18 -21.61 12.82 29.30
N THR A 19 -22.73 12.94 28.61
CA THR A 19 -23.91 12.10 28.83
C THR A 19 -24.26 11.41 27.53
N VAL A 20 -24.31 10.07 27.55
CA VAL A 20 -24.67 9.24 26.40
C VAL A 20 -26.01 8.57 26.64
N ALA A 21 -26.74 8.28 25.57
CA ALA A 21 -28.00 7.55 25.62
C ALA A 21 -27.82 6.19 24.93
N ILE A 22 -27.91 5.10 25.69
CA ILE A 22 -27.73 3.73 25.18
C ILE A 22 -28.85 2.86 25.74
N LEU A 23 -29.52 2.08 24.88
CA LEU A 23 -30.67 1.24 25.25
C LEU A 23 -31.78 2.00 26.01
N GLY A 24 -32.00 3.28 25.66
CA GLY A 24 -32.99 4.14 26.32
C GLY A 24 -32.59 4.66 27.70
N GLN A 25 -31.37 4.34 28.18
CA GLN A 25 -30.84 4.84 29.45
C GLN A 25 -29.85 5.99 29.23
N HIS A 26 -29.95 7.03 30.05
CA HIS A 26 -28.97 8.11 30.11
C HIS A 26 -27.85 7.76 31.09
N ILE A 27 -26.61 7.77 30.58
CA ILE A 27 -25.40 7.45 31.34
C ILE A 27 -24.45 8.64 31.31
N LYS A 28 -24.14 9.19 32.49
CA LYS A 28 -23.16 10.25 32.66
C LYS A 28 -21.78 9.64 32.88
N VAL A 29 -20.85 9.90 31.97
CA VAL A 29 -19.47 9.41 32.05
C VAL A 29 -18.56 10.57 32.43
N ARG A 30 -17.75 10.39 33.47
CA ARG A 30 -16.67 11.32 33.83
C ARG A 30 -15.33 10.59 33.79
N ARG A 31 -14.43 11.07 32.93
CA ARG A 31 -13.04 10.59 32.85
C ARG A 31 -12.10 11.53 33.59
N ILE A 32 -11.25 10.98 34.46
CA ILE A 32 -10.22 11.70 35.22
C ILE A 32 -8.85 11.08 34.97
N GLY A 33 -7.92 11.87 34.48
CA GLY A 33 -6.54 11.52 34.25
C GLY A 33 -5.70 11.74 35.50
N THR A 34 -4.92 10.72 35.90
CA THR A 34 -4.07 10.78 37.09
C THR A 34 -2.63 11.17 36.77
N ASN A 35 -2.30 11.40 35.48
CA ASN A 35 -0.93 11.65 35.04
C ASN A 35 0.07 10.56 35.49
N ALA A 36 -0.41 9.32 35.66
CA ALA A 36 0.31 8.18 36.24
C ALA A 36 0.73 8.34 37.73
N SER A 37 0.04 9.18 38.50
CA SER A 37 0.20 9.32 39.95
C SER A 37 -0.65 8.30 40.72
N THR A 38 -0.01 7.40 41.45
CA THR A 38 -0.69 6.38 42.28
C THR A 38 -1.42 6.99 43.49
N ALA A 39 -0.87 8.04 44.10
CA ALA A 39 -1.50 8.74 45.22
C ALA A 39 -2.85 9.37 44.84
N SER A 40 -2.96 9.84 43.59
CA SER A 40 -4.20 10.43 43.06
C SER A 40 -5.30 9.39 42.85
N ILE A 41 -4.95 8.15 42.48
CA ILE A 41 -5.92 7.06 42.24
C ILE A 41 -6.66 6.70 43.53
N ALA A 42 -5.93 6.46 44.62
CA ALA A 42 -6.53 6.08 45.91
C ALA A 42 -7.43 7.20 46.47
N SER A 43 -7.02 8.47 46.33
CA SER A 43 -7.81 9.62 46.76
C SER A 43 -9.11 9.77 45.96
N ILE A 44 -9.06 9.56 44.63
CA ILE A 44 -10.25 9.63 43.77
C ILE A 44 -11.24 8.52 44.12
N LEU A 45 -10.75 7.29 44.30
CA LEU A 45 -11.59 6.16 44.68
C LEU A 45 -12.24 6.39 46.06
N ALA A 46 -11.49 6.85 47.06
CA ALA A 46 -12.04 7.10 48.40
C ALA A 46 -13.12 8.21 48.45
N THR A 47 -13.18 9.10 47.46
CA THR A 47 -14.08 10.26 47.47
C THR A 47 -15.32 10.11 46.60
N HIS A 48 -15.36 9.14 45.68
CA HIS A 48 -16.40 9.06 44.65
C HIS A 48 -17.12 7.70 44.56
N THR A 49 -16.76 6.71 45.39
CA THR A 49 -17.32 5.35 45.30
C THR A 49 -18.82 5.26 45.59
N ASP A 50 -19.37 6.11 46.47
CA ASP A 50 -20.77 5.98 46.88
C ASP A 50 -21.77 6.64 45.91
N GLN A 51 -21.30 7.23 44.80
CA GLN A 51 -22.11 8.06 43.89
C GLN A 51 -22.08 7.57 42.43
N VAL A 52 -21.59 6.37 42.18
CA VAL A 52 -21.38 5.84 40.82
C VAL A 52 -21.90 4.41 40.69
N ASP A 53 -22.38 4.05 39.51
CA ASP A 53 -22.89 2.73 39.15
C ASP A 53 -21.80 1.82 38.56
N GLY A 54 -20.63 2.38 38.21
CA GLY A 54 -19.51 1.63 37.66
C GLY A 54 -18.20 2.43 37.62
N ILE A 55 -17.08 1.75 37.82
CA ILE A 55 -15.74 2.34 37.77
C ILE A 55 -14.90 1.65 36.70
N SER A 56 -14.28 2.44 35.81
CA SER A 56 -13.34 1.94 34.82
C SER A 56 -11.90 2.34 35.13
N LEU A 57 -10.96 1.43 34.82
CA LEU A 57 -9.52 1.62 35.06
C LEU A 57 -8.76 1.53 33.74
N HIS A 58 -8.25 2.68 33.25
CA HIS A 58 -7.56 2.74 31.97
C HIS A 58 -6.03 2.77 32.12
N ASN A 59 -5.34 1.79 31.52
CA ASN A 59 -3.88 1.63 31.58
C ASN A 59 -3.32 1.56 33.01
N LEU A 60 -4.07 0.99 33.93
CA LEU A 60 -3.68 0.76 35.32
C LEU A 60 -3.69 -0.73 35.59
N ALA A 61 -2.62 -1.26 36.19
CA ALA A 61 -2.58 -2.66 36.59
C ALA A 61 -3.43 -2.82 37.87
N TYR A 62 -4.42 -3.72 37.84
CA TYR A 62 -5.29 -4.01 38.99
C TYR A 62 -4.48 -4.34 40.26
N THR A 63 -3.32 -4.97 40.10
CA THR A 63 -2.37 -5.31 41.20
C THR A 63 -1.75 -4.10 41.91
N THR A 64 -1.92 -2.88 41.38
CA THR A 64 -1.45 -1.64 42.02
C THR A 64 -2.57 -0.90 42.77
N LEU A 65 -3.79 -1.41 42.75
CA LEU A 65 -4.87 -0.86 43.55
C LEU A 65 -4.79 -1.40 44.98
N PRO A 66 -4.92 -0.54 46.01
CA PRO A 66 -5.18 -1.05 47.36
C PRO A 66 -6.44 -1.92 47.31
N THR A 67 -6.52 -2.95 48.16
CA THR A 67 -7.77 -3.69 48.43
C THR A 67 -8.78 -2.71 49.01
N LEU A 68 -9.42 -1.95 48.14
CA LEU A 68 -10.47 -1.01 48.49
C LEU A 68 -11.76 -1.82 48.55
N PRO A 69 -12.52 -1.78 49.66
CA PRO A 69 -13.84 -2.36 49.72
C PRO A 69 -14.78 -1.48 48.90
N VAL A 70 -14.70 -1.60 47.58
CA VAL A 70 -15.58 -0.89 46.67
C VAL A 70 -16.83 -1.75 46.46
N SER A 71 -17.99 -1.23 46.85
CA SER A 71 -19.30 -1.87 46.65
C SER A 71 -19.80 -1.79 45.21
N VAL A 72 -19.10 -1.02 44.37
CA VAL A 72 -19.43 -0.76 42.96
C VAL A 72 -18.56 -1.64 42.05
N PRO A 73 -19.12 -2.19 40.95
CA PRO A 73 -18.35 -2.94 39.97
C PRO A 73 -17.16 -2.14 39.39
N VAL A 74 -16.00 -2.77 39.35
CA VAL A 74 -14.76 -2.21 38.80
C VAL A 74 -14.30 -3.04 37.61
N VAL A 75 -14.01 -2.38 36.49
CA VAL A 75 -13.62 -3.00 35.22
C VAL A 75 -12.41 -2.35 34.58
N ASP A 76 -11.71 -3.08 33.71
CA ASP A 76 -10.51 -2.61 32.99
C ASP A 76 -10.65 -2.69 31.47
N GLY A 77 -11.80 -3.15 30.96
CA GLY A 77 -12.07 -3.24 29.53
C GLY A 77 -11.56 -4.53 28.87
N ALA A 78 -10.90 -5.42 29.60
CA ALA A 78 -10.30 -6.62 29.03
C ALA A 78 -11.35 -7.60 28.47
N ALA A 79 -12.51 -7.71 29.10
CA ALA A 79 -13.58 -8.62 28.67
C ALA A 79 -14.19 -8.14 27.34
N LEU A 80 -14.51 -6.85 27.25
CA LEU A 80 -15.06 -6.23 26.06
C LEU A 80 -14.04 -6.18 24.92
N GLN A 81 -12.78 -5.86 25.22
CA GLN A 81 -11.76 -5.62 24.19
C GLN A 81 -11.65 -6.80 23.23
N GLY A 82 -11.56 -8.03 23.73
CA GLY A 82 -11.42 -9.22 22.88
C GLY A 82 -12.64 -9.49 22.00
N VAL A 83 -13.85 -9.27 22.53
CA VAL A 83 -15.12 -9.48 21.82
C VAL A 83 -15.34 -8.37 20.78
N LEU A 84 -15.27 -7.12 21.20
CA LEU A 84 -15.56 -5.97 20.35
C LEU A 84 -14.53 -5.80 19.24
N GLN A 85 -13.24 -6.07 19.50
CA GLN A 85 -12.21 -6.08 18.45
C GLN A 85 -12.48 -7.14 17.37
N ARG A 86 -12.83 -8.38 17.77
CA ARG A 86 -13.19 -9.44 16.81
C ARG A 86 -14.42 -9.06 16.00
N TRP A 87 -15.46 -8.55 16.66
CA TRP A 87 -16.69 -8.07 16.03
C TRP A 87 -16.42 -6.97 15.00
N THR A 88 -15.69 -5.92 15.42
CA THR A 88 -15.31 -4.76 14.59
C THR A 88 -14.67 -5.20 13.28
N ILE A 89 -13.63 -6.05 13.36
CA ILE A 89 -12.87 -6.44 12.17
C ILE A 89 -13.64 -7.41 11.29
N ARG A 90 -14.35 -8.38 11.86
CA ARG A 90 -15.20 -9.30 11.08
C ARG A 90 -16.25 -8.51 10.31
N ARG A 91 -16.93 -7.59 10.99
CA ARG A 91 -17.96 -6.76 10.35
C ARG A 91 -17.36 -5.83 9.28
N ALA A 92 -16.19 -5.25 9.52
CA ALA A 92 -15.49 -4.44 8.53
C ALA A 92 -15.03 -5.27 7.30
N LEU A 93 -14.59 -6.51 7.50
CA LEU A 93 -14.25 -7.44 6.42
C LEU A 93 -15.47 -7.85 5.60
N ASP A 94 -16.62 -8.06 6.25
CA ASP A 94 -17.88 -8.43 5.58
C ASP A 94 -18.42 -7.28 4.72
N LEU A 95 -18.37 -6.06 5.25
CA LEU A 95 -18.86 -4.86 4.56
C LEU A 95 -17.90 -4.39 3.46
N HIS A 96 -16.59 -4.49 3.70
CA HIS A 96 -15.55 -3.87 2.89
C HIS A 96 -14.29 -4.76 2.75
N PRO A 97 -14.39 -5.94 2.10
CA PRO A 97 -13.27 -6.87 1.96
C PRO A 97 -12.07 -6.27 1.21
N GLU A 98 -12.31 -5.29 0.33
CA GLU A 98 -11.30 -4.56 -0.44
C GLU A 98 -10.36 -3.71 0.42
N LEU A 99 -10.81 -3.30 1.62
CA LEU A 99 -10.00 -2.47 2.52
C LEU A 99 -8.82 -3.25 3.11
N PHE A 100 -8.96 -4.56 3.30
CA PHE A 100 -7.98 -5.41 3.98
C PHE A 100 -7.19 -6.33 3.04
N ARG A 101 -7.69 -6.59 1.83
CA ARG A 101 -7.08 -7.53 0.87
C ARG A 101 -5.64 -7.12 0.50
N GLN A 102 -4.69 -8.04 0.69
CA GLN A 102 -3.25 -7.88 0.38
C GLN A 102 -2.56 -6.67 1.04
N ARG A 103 -3.18 -6.09 2.07
CA ARG A 103 -2.62 -4.94 2.80
C ARG A 103 -1.60 -5.36 3.84
N ARG A 104 -0.66 -4.47 4.12
CA ARG A 104 0.27 -4.59 5.24
C ARG A 104 -0.31 -3.89 6.46
N VAL A 105 -0.43 -4.64 7.55
CA VAL A 105 -1.04 -4.17 8.79
C VAL A 105 0.05 -4.06 9.83
N LEU A 106 0.28 -2.84 10.32
CA LEU A 106 1.22 -2.57 11.39
C LEU A 106 0.49 -2.42 12.71
N PHE A 107 0.78 -3.30 13.65
CA PHE A 107 0.37 -3.18 15.04
C PHE A 107 1.43 -2.42 15.82
N LEU A 108 1.05 -1.29 16.40
CA LEU A 108 1.90 -0.57 17.34
C LEU A 108 2.01 -1.34 18.67
N ASN A 109 1.00 -2.12 19.03
CA ASN A 109 1.01 -3.03 20.18
C ASN A 109 0.17 -4.28 19.84
N GLY A 110 0.84 -5.34 19.44
CA GLY A 110 0.21 -6.63 19.11
C GLY A 110 -0.39 -7.33 20.31
N GLN A 111 0.18 -7.15 21.50
CA GLN A 111 -0.35 -7.78 22.73
C GLN A 111 -1.76 -7.27 23.05
N THR A 112 -1.98 -5.95 22.97
CA THR A 112 -3.27 -5.31 23.26
C THR A 112 -4.29 -5.48 22.12
N HIS A 113 -3.82 -5.65 20.89
CA HIS A 113 -4.68 -5.79 19.70
C HIS A 113 -4.63 -7.20 19.09
N ARG A 114 -4.43 -8.23 19.93
CA ARG A 114 -4.30 -9.62 19.49
C ARG A 114 -5.57 -10.12 18.77
N ALA A 115 -6.75 -9.78 19.28
CA ALA A 115 -8.02 -10.16 18.68
C ALA A 115 -8.16 -9.67 17.23
N ILE A 116 -7.72 -8.43 16.94
CA ILE A 116 -7.66 -7.90 15.58
C ILE A 116 -6.68 -8.71 14.73
N ALA A 117 -5.49 -8.98 15.26
CA ALA A 117 -4.45 -9.71 14.57
C ALA A 117 -4.86 -11.15 14.21
N ASP A 118 -5.55 -11.85 15.11
CA ASP A 118 -6.06 -13.21 14.88
C ASP A 118 -7.05 -13.25 13.70
N VAL A 119 -8.00 -12.31 13.67
CA VAL A 119 -8.97 -12.22 12.56
C VAL A 119 -8.25 -11.87 11.24
N LEU A 120 -7.34 -10.90 11.23
CA LEU A 120 -6.63 -10.49 10.01
C LEU A 120 -5.61 -11.54 9.52
N ALA A 121 -5.03 -12.33 10.42
CA ALA A 121 -4.18 -13.46 10.06
C ALA A 121 -4.96 -14.51 9.25
N SER A 122 -6.19 -14.81 9.68
CA SER A 122 -7.08 -15.74 8.96
C SER A 122 -7.48 -15.23 7.56
N ALA A 123 -7.49 -13.90 7.38
CA ALA A 123 -7.78 -13.24 6.11
C ALA A 123 -6.54 -13.03 5.21
N ALA A 124 -5.40 -13.69 5.51
CA ALA A 124 -4.15 -13.62 4.76
C ALA A 124 -3.54 -12.20 4.60
N ALA A 125 -3.75 -11.33 5.59
CA ALA A 125 -3.09 -10.02 5.64
C ALA A 125 -1.59 -10.16 6.01
N ASN A 126 -0.77 -9.22 5.52
CA ASN A 126 0.65 -9.18 5.87
C ASN A 126 0.83 -8.44 7.20
N LEU A 127 0.98 -9.19 8.31
CA LEU A 127 1.04 -8.61 9.65
C LEU A 127 2.47 -8.19 10.02
N LEU A 128 2.60 -7.03 10.66
CA LEU A 128 3.83 -6.49 11.22
C LEU A 128 3.55 -6.04 12.65
N PHE A 129 4.39 -6.41 13.62
CA PHE A 129 4.24 -6.02 15.02
C PHE A 129 5.47 -5.23 15.49
N ALA A 130 5.22 -4.04 16.04
CA ALA A 130 6.24 -3.13 16.53
C ALA A 130 6.59 -3.32 18.02
N ASP A 131 6.01 -4.31 18.70
CA ASP A 131 6.15 -4.54 20.14
C ASP A 131 7.62 -4.57 20.60
N LEU A 132 8.47 -5.36 19.92
CA LEU A 132 9.91 -5.39 20.22
C LEU A 132 10.62 -4.11 19.81
N VAL A 133 10.17 -3.43 18.76
CA VAL A 133 10.76 -2.14 18.32
C VAL A 133 10.55 -1.08 19.38
N ARG A 134 9.38 -1.07 20.05
CA ARG A 134 9.06 -0.14 21.14
C ARG A 134 9.89 -0.35 22.39
N ARG A 135 10.39 -1.58 22.63
CA ARG A 135 11.36 -1.84 23.71
C ARG A 135 12.74 -1.19 23.48
N GLY A 136 13.05 -0.82 22.24
CA GLY A 136 14.32 -0.22 21.88
C GLY A 136 15.39 -1.23 21.45
N GLY A 137 16.60 -0.72 21.17
CA GLY A 137 17.71 -1.52 20.65
C GLY A 137 17.52 -1.99 19.18
N PRO A 138 18.39 -2.89 18.69
CA PRO A 138 18.36 -3.41 17.32
C PRO A 138 17.35 -4.56 17.13
N LEU A 139 16.32 -4.66 17.98
CA LEU A 139 15.36 -5.77 17.94
C LEU A 139 14.53 -5.77 16.66
N PRO A 140 14.19 -6.93 16.07
CA PRO A 140 13.49 -7.01 14.79
C PRO A 140 12.00 -6.66 14.91
N VAL A 141 11.36 -6.37 13.77
CA VAL A 141 9.90 -6.35 13.65
C VAL A 141 9.41 -7.78 13.53
N LEU A 142 8.35 -8.12 14.27
CA LEU A 142 7.74 -9.44 14.19
C LEU A 142 6.75 -9.49 13.02
N ARG A 143 6.68 -10.63 12.34
CA ARG A 143 5.92 -10.78 11.07
C ARG A 143 4.77 -11.78 11.13
N SER A 144 4.49 -12.34 12.31
CA SER A 144 3.43 -13.33 12.52
C SER A 144 3.03 -13.36 13.99
N LEU A 145 1.83 -13.88 14.26
CA LEU A 145 1.35 -14.14 15.62
C LEU A 145 2.27 -15.12 16.36
N ALA A 146 2.76 -16.16 15.68
CA ALA A 146 3.70 -17.11 16.27
C ALA A 146 4.99 -16.43 16.75
N HIS A 147 5.50 -15.43 16.02
CA HIS A 147 6.65 -14.66 16.47
C HIS A 147 6.34 -13.80 17.70
N LEU A 148 5.14 -13.21 17.77
CA LEU A 148 4.67 -12.47 18.94
C LEU A 148 4.55 -13.38 20.18
N ASP A 149 3.97 -14.57 20.00
CA ASP A 149 3.83 -15.57 21.05
C ASP A 149 5.17 -16.07 21.57
N CYS A 150 6.09 -16.36 20.66
CA CYS A 150 7.45 -16.75 21.00
C CYS A 150 8.18 -15.64 21.77
N ALA A 151 8.08 -14.39 21.32
CA ALA A 151 8.68 -13.26 22.02
C ALA A 151 8.13 -13.10 23.45
N ARG A 152 6.82 -13.31 23.65
CA ARG A 152 6.20 -13.27 24.98
C ARG A 152 6.66 -14.43 25.85
N ALA A 153 6.67 -15.66 25.32
CA ALA A 153 7.09 -16.86 26.03
C ALA A 153 8.56 -16.79 26.49
N MET A 154 9.42 -16.13 25.69
CA MET A 154 10.83 -15.89 26.03
C MET A 154 11.04 -14.70 27.01
N GLY A 155 9.98 -14.04 27.49
CA GLY A 155 10.11 -12.88 28.37
C GLY A 155 10.66 -11.62 27.67
N LEU A 156 10.69 -11.61 26.34
CA LEU A 156 11.13 -10.44 25.56
C LEU A 156 10.06 -9.35 25.48
N LEU A 157 8.84 -9.60 25.96
CA LEU A 157 7.79 -8.59 26.07
C LEU A 157 7.26 -8.57 27.51
N PRO A 158 7.15 -7.39 28.15
CA PRO A 158 6.61 -7.31 29.49
C PRO A 158 5.11 -7.65 29.50
N PRO A 159 4.58 -8.16 30.63
CA PRO A 159 3.15 -8.34 30.83
C PRO A 159 2.41 -7.00 31.02
N GLN A 160 3.13 -5.94 31.39
CA GLN A 160 2.60 -4.58 31.54
C GLN A 160 2.48 -3.86 30.19
N PRO A 161 1.58 -2.86 30.07
CA PRO A 161 1.45 -2.07 28.85
C PRO A 161 2.78 -1.42 28.46
N LEU A 162 3.10 -1.49 27.16
CA LEU A 162 4.29 -0.85 26.61
C LEU A 162 4.21 0.68 26.81
N PRO A 163 5.35 1.35 27.02
CA PRO A 163 5.37 2.80 27.15
C PRO A 163 4.77 3.46 25.90
N PRO A 164 3.96 4.51 26.07
CA PRO A 164 3.29 5.18 24.95
C PRO A 164 4.31 5.84 24.02
N VAL A 165 3.95 5.97 22.74
CA VAL A 165 4.88 6.36 21.67
C VAL A 165 5.48 7.75 21.89
N ASP A 166 4.74 8.68 22.49
CA ASP A 166 5.18 10.03 22.87
C ASP A 166 6.35 10.03 23.87
N ARG A 167 6.44 9.00 24.72
CA ARG A 167 7.54 8.83 25.71
C ARG A 167 8.77 8.10 25.13
N LEU A 168 8.71 7.63 23.88
CA LEU A 168 9.83 6.90 23.26
C LEU A 168 10.93 7.85 22.75
N SER A 169 12.17 7.36 22.78
CA SER A 169 13.32 8.09 22.24
C SER A 169 13.13 8.44 20.76
N ARG A 170 13.74 9.54 20.32
CA ARG A 170 13.69 10.01 18.91
C ARG A 170 14.13 8.93 17.92
N ARG A 171 15.11 8.10 18.28
CA ARG A 171 15.60 6.98 17.45
C ARG A 171 14.52 5.92 17.23
N ILE A 172 13.76 5.57 18.27
CA ILE A 172 12.69 4.59 18.18
C ILE A 172 11.51 5.16 17.37
N ARG A 173 11.13 6.43 17.62
CA ARG A 173 10.09 7.10 16.84
C ARG A 173 10.40 7.15 15.35
N ALA A 174 11.62 7.53 14.97
CA ALA A 174 12.04 7.51 13.56
C ALA A 174 11.99 6.11 12.94
N ARG A 175 12.26 5.05 13.74
CA ARG A 175 12.13 3.67 13.28
C ARG A 175 10.67 3.27 13.09
N LEU A 176 9.77 3.71 13.97
CA LEU A 176 8.33 3.50 13.82
C LEU A 176 7.78 4.23 12.58
N SER A 177 8.20 5.47 12.31
CA SER A 177 7.81 6.21 11.09
C SER A 177 8.13 5.43 9.82
N ARG A 178 9.35 4.87 9.72
CA ARG A 178 9.75 4.02 8.57
C ARG A 178 8.90 2.75 8.43
N LEU A 179 8.36 2.21 9.53
CA LEU A 179 7.44 1.08 9.48
C LEU A 179 6.05 1.51 9.03
N CYS A 180 5.57 2.67 9.50
CA CYS A 180 4.31 3.26 9.07
C CYS A 180 4.32 3.55 7.56
N GLU A 181 5.44 4.03 7.01
CA GLU A 181 5.62 4.21 5.56
C GLU A 181 5.40 2.92 4.77
N GLN A 182 5.84 1.78 5.32
CA GLN A 182 5.76 0.45 4.70
C GLN A 182 4.41 -0.25 4.89
N ALA A 183 3.56 0.26 5.79
CA ALA A 183 2.25 -0.28 6.11
C ALA A 183 1.14 0.44 5.34
N ASP A 184 0.02 -0.22 5.13
CA ASP A 184 -1.19 0.38 4.57
C ASP A 184 -2.21 0.72 5.67
N ILE A 185 -2.24 -0.12 6.71
CA ILE A 185 -3.14 -0.06 7.84
C ILE A 185 -2.29 0.01 9.12
N ILE A 186 -2.63 0.92 10.02
CA ILE A 186 -1.99 1.08 11.33
C ILE A 186 -3.02 0.80 12.42
N VAL A 187 -2.67 -0.05 13.38
CA VAL A 187 -3.51 -0.44 14.51
C VAL A 187 -2.82 -0.03 15.81
N GLY A 188 -3.52 0.73 16.65
CA GLY A 188 -3.01 1.20 17.93
C GLY A 188 -4.02 2.06 18.70
N SER A 189 -3.65 2.48 19.90
CA SER A 189 -4.43 3.46 20.67
C SER A 189 -4.34 4.85 20.04
N ALA A 190 -5.35 5.70 20.27
CA ALA A 190 -5.35 7.06 19.75
C ALA A 190 -4.09 7.84 20.18
N ARG A 191 -3.68 7.67 21.44
CA ARG A 191 -2.47 8.29 21.99
C ARG A 191 -1.21 7.89 21.21
N ASP A 192 -1.06 6.61 20.88
CA ASP A 192 0.11 6.13 20.15
C ASP A 192 0.10 6.62 18.69
N ILE A 193 -1.07 6.66 18.05
CA ILE A 193 -1.21 7.11 16.66
C ILE A 193 -0.98 8.61 16.53
N LEU A 194 -1.54 9.42 17.42
CA LEU A 194 -1.37 10.88 17.43
C LEU A 194 0.09 11.29 17.75
N ALA A 195 0.87 10.41 18.37
CA ALA A 195 2.28 10.63 18.65
C ALA A 195 3.21 10.29 17.46
N LEU A 196 2.68 9.71 16.37
CA LEU A 196 3.42 9.44 15.15
C LEU A 196 3.69 10.74 14.36
N GLU A 197 4.67 10.70 13.46
CA GLU A 197 4.94 11.82 12.57
C GLU A 197 3.76 12.00 11.57
N PRO A 198 3.24 13.23 11.37
CA PRO A 198 2.05 13.48 10.53
C PRO A 198 2.12 12.86 9.13
N ASP A 199 3.27 13.01 8.46
CA ASP A 199 3.49 12.49 7.11
C ASP A 199 3.38 10.97 7.01
N SER A 200 3.62 10.25 8.12
CA SER A 200 3.55 8.79 8.15
C SER A 200 2.12 8.25 8.07
N LEU A 201 1.12 9.07 8.41
CA LEU A 201 -0.31 8.74 8.38
C LEU A 201 -0.98 9.06 7.04
N ARG A 202 -0.31 9.83 6.18
CA ARG A 202 -0.90 10.31 4.93
C ARG A 202 -1.31 9.16 4.01
N GLY A 203 -2.58 9.15 3.60
CA GLY A 203 -3.15 8.15 2.72
C GLY A 203 -3.29 6.75 3.33
N LYS A 204 -3.08 6.63 4.65
CA LYS A 204 -3.19 5.37 5.39
C LYS A 204 -4.61 5.15 5.91
N MET A 205 -4.84 3.92 6.33
CA MET A 205 -5.97 3.55 7.16
C MET A 205 -5.50 3.39 8.60
N VAL A 206 -6.31 3.85 9.55
CA VAL A 206 -6.04 3.68 10.98
C VAL A 206 -7.22 2.98 11.63
N LEU A 207 -6.90 2.01 12.50
CA LEU A 207 -7.86 1.36 13.38
C LEU A 207 -7.51 1.71 14.83
N THR A 208 -8.41 2.43 15.49
CA THR A 208 -8.14 2.99 16.82
C THR A 208 -9.41 3.25 17.62
N ASP A 209 -9.26 3.50 18.92
CA ASP A 209 -10.32 3.78 19.90
C ASP A 209 -10.07 5.13 20.60
N GLU A 210 -11.00 5.56 21.47
CA GLU A 210 -10.86 6.75 22.35
C GLU A 210 -10.42 8.07 21.66
N LEU A 211 -11.15 8.48 20.62
CA LEU A 211 -10.89 9.71 19.87
C LEU A 211 -11.87 10.84 20.27
N ALA A 212 -11.31 12.01 20.57
CA ALA A 212 -12.06 13.26 20.67
C ALA A 212 -12.26 13.92 19.30
N LEU A 213 -13.20 14.86 19.17
CA LEU A 213 -13.44 15.58 17.91
C LEU A 213 -12.18 16.30 17.37
N ALA A 214 -11.37 16.87 18.27
CA ALA A 214 -10.10 17.51 17.94
C ALA A 214 -9.05 16.52 17.42
N ASP A 215 -9.05 15.29 17.92
CA ASP A 215 -8.14 14.23 17.44
C ASP A 215 -8.49 13.85 16.00
N ILE A 216 -9.78 13.71 15.67
CA ILE A 216 -10.25 13.40 14.31
C ILE A 216 -9.87 14.52 13.35
N ALA A 217 -10.02 15.79 13.77
CA ALA A 217 -9.58 16.94 12.97
C ALA A 217 -8.07 16.91 12.71
N THR A 218 -7.27 16.55 13.72
CA THR A 218 -5.82 16.38 13.58
C THR A 218 -5.48 15.27 12.59
N LEU A 219 -6.13 14.10 12.69
CA LEU A 219 -5.93 12.98 11.75
C LEU A 219 -6.31 13.37 10.32
N ARG A 220 -7.39 14.14 10.14
CA ARG A 220 -7.79 14.67 8.83
C ARG A 220 -6.72 15.60 8.26
N GLN A 221 -6.14 16.50 9.08
CA GLN A 221 -5.04 17.39 8.67
C GLN A 221 -3.75 16.64 8.32
N CYS A 222 -3.44 15.55 9.01
CA CYS A 222 -2.33 14.65 8.66
C CYS A 222 -2.55 13.92 7.32
N GLY A 223 -3.73 14.06 6.71
CA GLY A 223 -4.07 13.43 5.43
C GLY A 223 -4.41 11.94 5.58
N LEU A 224 -4.86 11.49 6.76
CA LEU A 224 -5.35 10.13 6.96
C LEU A 224 -6.52 9.85 5.99
N ALA A 225 -6.50 8.72 5.27
CA ALA A 225 -7.54 8.42 4.29
C ALA A 225 -8.80 7.84 4.96
N THR A 226 -8.62 6.82 5.80
CA THR A 226 -9.72 6.07 6.39
C THR A 226 -9.49 5.86 7.88
N LEU A 227 -10.51 6.12 8.68
CA LEU A 227 -10.56 5.87 10.10
C LEU A 227 -11.56 4.75 10.38
N ILE A 228 -11.15 3.74 11.14
CA ILE A 228 -12.01 2.66 11.60
C ILE A 228 -12.04 2.65 13.12
N THR A 229 -13.24 2.68 13.70
CA THR A 229 -13.46 2.67 15.14
C THR A 229 -14.39 1.53 15.56
N PRO A 230 -14.30 1.02 16.81
CA PRO A 230 -15.09 -0.12 17.26
C PRO A 230 -16.61 0.12 17.36
N THR A 231 -17.00 1.39 17.52
CA THR A 231 -18.39 1.82 17.63
C THR A 231 -18.68 2.96 16.66
N THR A 232 -19.95 3.25 16.43
CA THR A 232 -20.42 4.52 15.89
C THR A 232 -20.18 5.66 16.88
N PRO A 233 -20.15 6.93 16.43
CA PRO A 233 -20.10 8.09 17.30
C PRO A 233 -21.20 8.04 18.38
N LEU A 234 -20.81 8.17 19.65
CA LEU A 234 -21.73 8.15 20.80
C LEU A 234 -22.06 9.54 21.34
N HIS A 235 -21.24 10.55 21.04
CA HIS A 235 -21.40 11.92 21.52
C HIS A 235 -20.70 12.94 20.58
N ASP A 236 -21.16 14.18 20.53
CA ASP A 236 -20.66 15.17 19.56
C ASP A 236 -19.21 15.62 19.84
N THR A 237 -18.85 15.82 21.12
CA THR A 237 -17.51 16.29 21.51
C THR A 237 -16.50 15.17 21.76
N GLN A 238 -16.99 14.00 22.19
CA GLN A 238 -16.22 12.79 22.46
C GLN A 238 -16.87 11.61 21.74
N PRO A 239 -16.72 11.53 20.41
CA PRO A 239 -17.41 10.53 19.59
C PRO A 239 -17.10 9.09 19.99
N PHE A 240 -15.85 8.83 20.38
CA PHE A 240 -15.39 7.47 20.66
C PHE A 240 -14.81 7.37 22.07
N LEU A 241 -15.23 6.32 22.79
CA LEU A 241 -14.80 6.04 24.17
C LEU A 241 -13.79 4.90 24.18
N SER A 242 -13.05 4.77 25.28
CA SER A 242 -12.11 3.68 25.49
C SER A 242 -12.84 2.38 25.85
N MET A 243 -12.18 1.23 25.65
CA MET A 243 -12.75 -0.09 25.93
C MET A 243 -13.20 -0.25 27.38
N ASP A 244 -12.43 0.26 28.34
CA ASP A 244 -12.76 0.22 29.77
C ASP A 244 -14.03 1.01 30.10
N VAL A 245 -14.22 2.17 29.47
CA VAL A 245 -15.44 2.98 29.65
C VAL A 245 -16.64 2.29 29.03
N LEU A 246 -16.49 1.73 27.83
CA LEU A 246 -17.56 0.98 27.18
C LEU A 246 -17.96 -0.26 27.98
N GLU A 247 -16.99 -0.97 28.57
CA GLU A 247 -17.25 -2.12 29.44
C GLU A 247 -18.01 -1.69 30.71
N ALA A 248 -17.61 -0.58 31.34
CA ALA A 248 -18.33 -0.02 32.49
C ALA A 248 -19.77 0.39 32.14
N ILE A 249 -20.01 0.86 30.92
CA ILE A 249 -21.37 1.13 30.42
C ILE A 249 -22.18 -0.16 30.34
N VAL A 250 -21.61 -1.23 29.80
CA VAL A 250 -22.30 -2.53 29.72
C VAL A 250 -22.68 -3.00 31.12
N VAL A 251 -21.72 -2.99 32.06
CA VAL A 251 -21.94 -3.42 33.46
C VAL A 251 -23.03 -2.58 34.13
N ALA A 252 -23.00 -1.26 33.99
CA ALA A 252 -23.98 -0.37 34.62
C ALA A 252 -25.39 -0.49 34.02
N VAL A 253 -25.50 -0.78 32.72
CA VAL A 253 -26.79 -0.92 32.02
C VAL A 253 -27.41 -2.29 32.26
N LEU A 254 -26.59 -3.34 32.31
CA LEU A 254 -27.02 -4.71 32.62
C LEU A 254 -27.13 -4.99 34.13
N GLU A 255 -26.72 -4.03 34.98
CA GLU A 255 -26.75 -4.12 36.44
C GLU A 255 -25.99 -5.34 36.97
N LEU A 256 -24.79 -5.58 36.42
CA LEU A 256 -23.94 -6.69 36.81
C LEU A 256 -23.09 -6.35 38.03
N ASP A 257 -22.85 -7.32 38.91
CA ASP A 257 -21.99 -7.15 40.09
C ASP A 257 -20.48 -7.24 39.78
N GLY A 258 -20.11 -7.49 38.52
CA GLY A 258 -18.73 -7.72 38.11
C GLY A 258 -18.52 -7.63 36.59
N PRO A 259 -17.34 -8.07 36.09
CA PRO A 259 -17.02 -8.04 34.67
C PRO A 259 -18.02 -8.87 33.85
N PRO A 260 -18.46 -8.39 32.68
CA PRO A 260 -19.47 -9.06 31.86
C PRO A 260 -18.89 -10.33 31.22
N THR A 261 -19.73 -11.35 31.04
CA THR A 261 -19.36 -12.55 30.28
C THR A 261 -19.39 -12.28 28.77
N GLU A 262 -18.79 -13.16 27.97
CA GLU A 262 -18.85 -13.03 26.50
C GLU A 262 -20.30 -13.09 25.97
N ALA A 263 -21.19 -13.84 26.62
CA ALA A 263 -22.61 -13.87 26.27
C ALA A 263 -23.29 -12.53 26.53
N ASP A 264 -23.10 -11.96 27.73
CA ASP A 264 -23.65 -10.64 28.10
C ASP A 264 -23.20 -9.56 27.11
N LEU A 265 -21.93 -9.59 26.72
CA LEU A 265 -21.35 -8.66 25.77
C LEU A 265 -21.97 -8.79 24.37
N LEU A 266 -22.16 -10.01 23.87
CA LEU A 266 -22.76 -10.25 22.56
C LEU A 266 -24.23 -9.83 22.52
N ASP A 267 -24.99 -10.16 23.57
CA ASP A 267 -26.39 -9.75 23.71
C ASP A 267 -26.52 -8.24 23.79
N PHE A 268 -25.64 -7.58 24.55
CA PHE A 268 -25.59 -6.12 24.63
C PHE A 268 -25.24 -5.48 23.28
N ILE A 269 -24.20 -5.96 22.59
CA ILE A 269 -23.80 -5.45 21.27
C ILE A 269 -24.96 -5.56 20.27
N ALA A 270 -25.66 -6.69 20.28
CA ALA A 270 -26.83 -6.93 19.42
C ALA A 270 -27.99 -5.98 19.77
N ALA A 271 -28.34 -5.86 21.05
CA ALA A 271 -29.43 -5.00 21.52
C ALA A 271 -29.14 -3.51 21.24
N ALA A 272 -27.93 -3.06 21.56
CA ALA A 272 -27.49 -1.69 21.33
C ALA A 272 -27.22 -1.38 19.85
N ARG A 273 -27.27 -2.41 18.99
CA ARG A 273 -26.93 -2.35 17.55
C ARG A 273 -25.57 -1.70 17.31
N TRP A 274 -24.59 -2.01 18.17
CA TRP A 274 -23.24 -1.47 18.02
C TRP A 274 -22.59 -1.98 16.75
N GLN A 275 -22.16 -1.03 15.92
CA GLN A 275 -21.46 -1.29 14.66
C GLN A 275 -20.14 -0.53 14.63
N PRO A 276 -19.12 -1.08 13.96
CA PRO A 276 -17.92 -0.30 13.68
C PRO A 276 -18.26 0.87 12.76
N ALA A 277 -17.64 2.03 12.98
CA ALA A 277 -17.68 3.11 12.01
C ALA A 277 -16.45 3.07 11.11
N ILE A 278 -16.69 3.26 9.81
CA ILE A 278 -15.65 3.39 8.79
C ILE A 278 -15.85 4.77 8.17
N GLU A 279 -15.04 5.74 8.61
CA GLU A 279 -15.11 7.12 8.15
C GLU A 279 -14.01 7.39 7.11
N ILE A 280 -14.40 7.90 5.95
CA ILE A 280 -13.46 8.40 4.95
C ILE A 280 -13.14 9.86 5.32
N LEU A 281 -11.94 10.10 5.88
CA LEU A 281 -11.54 11.44 6.30
C LEU A 281 -10.98 12.27 5.14
N ASN A 282 -10.26 11.61 4.23
CA ASN A 282 -9.72 12.20 3.01
C ASN A 282 -9.85 11.19 1.87
N GLU A 283 -10.40 11.62 0.74
CA GLU A 283 -10.42 10.77 -0.45
C GLU A 283 -8.98 10.46 -0.89
N LYS A 284 -8.71 9.17 -1.08
CA LYS A 284 -7.44 8.74 -1.64
C LYS A 284 -7.45 9.10 -3.12
N GLN A 285 -6.95 10.28 -3.48
CA GLN A 285 -6.73 10.62 -4.88
C GLN A 285 -5.77 9.57 -5.47
N PRO A 286 -6.22 8.70 -6.39
CA PRO A 286 -5.31 7.81 -7.08
C PRO A 286 -4.42 8.69 -7.94
N ARG A 287 -3.19 8.96 -7.50
CA ARG A 287 -2.23 9.62 -8.38
C ARG A 287 -2.04 8.69 -9.58
N PRO A 288 -2.27 9.15 -10.82
CA PRO A 288 -2.05 8.33 -12.00
C PRO A 288 -0.63 7.80 -11.92
N SER A 289 -0.51 6.48 -11.99
CA SER A 289 0.76 5.82 -11.75
C SER A 289 1.00 4.76 -12.79
N PHE A 290 2.19 4.75 -13.37
CA PHE A 290 2.59 3.80 -14.39
C PHE A 290 3.72 2.92 -13.88
N ALA A 291 3.96 1.81 -14.55
CA ALA A 291 5.17 1.04 -14.40
C ALA A 291 5.92 0.98 -15.74
N PHE A 292 7.23 0.85 -15.66
CA PHE A 292 8.08 0.66 -16.83
C PHE A 292 9.02 -0.51 -16.59
N LEU A 293 8.90 -1.53 -17.43
CA LEU A 293 9.70 -2.74 -17.35
C LEU A 293 10.86 -2.65 -18.34
N ILE A 294 12.08 -2.66 -17.82
CA ILE A 294 13.31 -2.66 -18.61
C ILE A 294 14.04 -4.00 -18.50
N HIS A 295 15.10 -4.15 -19.27
CA HIS A 295 16.04 -5.26 -19.17
C HIS A 295 17.46 -4.75 -19.51
N PRO A 296 18.53 -5.40 -19.03
CA PRO A 296 19.89 -5.08 -19.46
C PRO A 296 20.02 -5.37 -20.96
N ILE A 297 20.55 -4.41 -21.72
CA ILE A 297 20.82 -4.59 -23.15
C ILE A 297 22.13 -5.38 -23.31
N VAL A 298 23.09 -5.04 -22.46
CA VAL A 298 24.40 -5.70 -22.35
C VAL A 298 24.66 -6.12 -20.91
N THR A 299 25.54 -7.09 -20.70
CA THR A 299 25.87 -7.56 -19.34
C THR A 299 26.48 -6.50 -18.43
N SER A 300 27.13 -5.48 -18.99
CA SER A 300 27.65 -4.37 -18.20
C SER A 300 26.55 -3.61 -17.46
N ASP A 301 25.32 -3.60 -18.00
CA ASP A 301 24.17 -2.96 -17.36
C ASP A 301 23.78 -3.67 -16.05
N ILE A 302 24.08 -4.97 -15.93
CA ILE A 302 23.84 -5.76 -14.72
C ILE A 302 24.81 -5.33 -13.61
N TYR A 303 26.07 -5.02 -13.94
CA TYR A 303 27.12 -4.69 -12.97
C TYR A 303 27.01 -3.27 -12.40
N ASN A 304 26.25 -2.39 -13.05
CA ASN A 304 26.05 -1.00 -12.60
C ASN A 304 25.31 -0.92 -11.25
N ASN A 305 24.64 -1.99 -10.84
CA ASN A 305 24.08 -2.08 -9.50
C ASN A 305 25.16 -2.44 -8.46
N LYS A 306 25.31 -1.60 -7.43
CA LYS A 306 26.30 -1.76 -6.34
C LYS A 306 26.28 -3.13 -5.68
N TRP A 307 25.13 -3.80 -5.63
CA TRP A 307 24.95 -5.11 -5.00
C TRP A 307 25.55 -6.28 -5.78
N VAL A 308 25.75 -6.13 -7.10
CA VAL A 308 26.22 -7.19 -8.01
C VAL A 308 27.48 -6.77 -8.77
N ARG A 309 28.17 -5.76 -8.25
CA ARG A 309 29.41 -5.21 -8.82
C ARG A 309 30.57 -6.23 -8.88
N PHE A 310 30.50 -7.28 -8.06
CA PHE A 310 31.46 -8.40 -8.05
C PHE A 310 31.30 -9.32 -9.26
N ALA A 311 30.11 -9.39 -9.86
CA ALA A 311 29.85 -10.25 -11.01
C ALA A 311 30.64 -9.83 -12.26
N ARG A 312 31.24 -8.63 -12.27
CA ARG A 312 32.14 -8.17 -13.35
C ARG A 312 33.36 -9.09 -13.55
N TYR A 313 33.77 -9.81 -12.50
CA TYR A 313 34.95 -10.68 -12.52
C TYR A 313 34.61 -12.10 -12.99
N LEU A 314 33.31 -12.40 -13.18
CA LEU A 314 32.84 -13.70 -13.66
C LEU A 314 32.74 -13.72 -15.19
N PRO A 315 32.84 -14.90 -15.83
CA PRO A 315 32.61 -15.03 -17.25
C PRO A 315 31.22 -14.50 -17.65
N GLN A 316 31.18 -13.65 -18.67
CA GLN A 316 29.96 -12.96 -19.13
C GLN A 316 28.79 -13.91 -19.38
N ARG A 317 29.04 -15.06 -20.02
CA ARG A 317 28.03 -16.09 -20.29
C ARG A 317 27.44 -16.70 -19.03
N PHE A 318 28.25 -16.87 -18.00
CA PHE A 318 27.78 -17.39 -16.72
C PHE A 318 26.88 -16.37 -16.02
N VAL A 319 27.27 -15.09 -16.05
CA VAL A 319 26.45 -13.99 -15.52
C VAL A 319 25.10 -13.93 -16.22
N GLU A 320 25.07 -13.91 -17.56
CA GLU A 320 23.82 -13.89 -18.33
C GLU A 320 22.93 -15.07 -17.95
N TRP A 321 23.50 -16.27 -17.93
CA TRP A 321 22.75 -17.48 -17.60
C TRP A 321 22.18 -17.45 -16.18
N PHE A 322 22.97 -17.03 -15.19
CA PHE A 322 22.59 -16.97 -13.78
C PHE A 322 21.48 -15.93 -13.53
N PHE A 323 21.68 -14.70 -14.02
CA PHE A 323 20.68 -13.63 -13.86
C PHE A 323 19.44 -13.85 -14.73
N ALA A 324 19.54 -14.66 -15.77
CA ALA A 324 18.38 -15.17 -16.49
C ALA A 324 17.52 -16.15 -15.67
N PHE A 325 17.78 -16.39 -14.38
CA PHE A 325 16.84 -17.04 -13.46
C PHE A 325 16.26 -16.11 -12.38
N PHE A 326 16.76 -14.88 -12.29
CA PHE A 326 16.34 -13.96 -11.24
C PHE A 326 14.89 -13.49 -11.44
N PRO A 327 14.15 -13.30 -10.33
CA PRO A 327 12.81 -12.72 -10.39
C PRO A 327 12.88 -11.25 -10.85
N PRO A 328 11.76 -10.67 -11.34
CA PRO A 328 11.69 -9.24 -11.63
C PRO A 328 12.05 -8.40 -10.41
N VAL A 329 12.88 -7.39 -10.61
CA VAL A 329 13.40 -6.54 -9.53
C VAL A 329 12.81 -5.15 -9.64
N TYR A 330 12.32 -4.61 -8.53
CA TYR A 330 11.99 -3.19 -8.41
C TYR A 330 13.28 -2.38 -8.27
N LEU A 331 13.47 -1.40 -9.15
CA LEU A 331 14.66 -0.56 -9.14
C LEU A 331 14.42 0.74 -8.36
N SER A 332 13.41 1.51 -8.77
CA SER A 332 13.18 2.84 -8.20
C SER A 332 11.75 3.33 -8.45
N ARG A 333 11.40 4.42 -7.78
CA ARG A 333 10.15 5.16 -8.02
C ARG A 333 10.48 6.45 -8.75
N ILE A 334 9.82 6.68 -9.87
CA ILE A 334 9.88 7.91 -10.65
C ILE A 334 8.88 8.90 -10.04
N ARG A 335 9.31 10.13 -9.81
CA ARG A 335 8.51 11.23 -9.22
C ARG A 335 8.81 12.52 -9.99
N GLY A 336 7.96 13.53 -9.85
CA GLY A 336 8.18 14.84 -10.44
C GLY A 336 7.84 14.95 -11.94
N ILE A 337 7.17 13.95 -12.52
CA ILE A 337 6.61 14.08 -13.87
C ILE A 337 5.31 14.85 -13.75
N ARG A 338 5.25 16.05 -14.32
CA ARG A 338 4.08 16.90 -14.32
C ARG A 338 3.64 17.20 -15.75
N SER A 339 2.35 17.05 -16.01
CA SER A 339 1.75 17.46 -17.28
C SER A 339 1.84 18.98 -17.41
N ALA A 340 2.42 19.47 -18.51
CA ALA A 340 2.46 20.91 -18.78
C ALA A 340 1.07 21.49 -19.05
N ALA A 341 0.17 20.68 -19.62
CA ALA A 341 -1.18 21.11 -19.99
C ALA A 341 -2.16 21.11 -18.81
N THR A 342 -2.11 20.09 -17.95
CA THR A 342 -3.08 19.91 -16.85
C THR A 342 -2.50 20.23 -15.48
N GLY A 343 -1.18 20.34 -15.35
CA GLY A 343 -0.51 20.49 -14.06
C GLY A 343 -0.54 19.23 -13.19
N GLU A 344 -1.18 18.15 -13.62
CA GLU A 344 -1.26 16.90 -12.86
C GLU A 344 0.12 16.23 -12.74
N GLU A 345 0.43 15.73 -11.55
CA GLU A 345 1.66 14.99 -11.29
C GLU A 345 1.39 13.48 -11.33
N ILE A 346 2.20 12.75 -12.09
CA ILE A 346 2.16 11.29 -12.16
C ILE A 346 3.39 10.70 -11.48
N THR A 347 3.24 9.49 -10.93
CA THR A 347 4.39 8.72 -10.40
C THR A 347 4.62 7.46 -11.20
N GLY A 348 5.86 6.99 -11.26
CA GLY A 348 6.22 5.79 -12.02
C GLY A 348 6.93 4.76 -11.15
N VAL A 349 6.82 3.49 -11.54
CA VAL A 349 7.55 2.37 -10.93
C VAL A 349 8.51 1.80 -11.97
N LEU A 350 9.82 1.89 -11.73
CA LEU A 350 10.82 1.30 -12.61
C LEU A 350 11.15 -0.13 -12.15
N MET A 351 11.02 -1.08 -13.06
CA MET A 351 11.29 -2.50 -12.82
C MET A 351 12.24 -3.05 -13.87
N THR A 352 12.98 -4.10 -13.53
CA THR A 352 13.86 -4.79 -14.49
C THR A 352 13.67 -6.30 -14.47
N LEU A 353 13.74 -6.90 -15.66
CA LEU A 353 14.07 -8.32 -15.82
C LEU A 353 15.58 -8.43 -15.92
N ALA A 354 16.23 -9.23 -15.07
CA ALA A 354 17.69 -9.38 -15.10
C ALA A 354 18.21 -10.22 -16.29
N SER A 355 17.37 -10.49 -17.29
CA SER A 355 17.70 -11.32 -18.46
C SER A 355 18.12 -10.44 -19.64
N THR A 356 19.20 -10.80 -20.33
CA THR A 356 19.62 -10.11 -21.57
C THR A 356 18.78 -10.59 -22.76
N PRO A 357 18.70 -9.83 -23.88
CA PRO A 357 18.00 -10.24 -25.09
C PRO A 357 18.42 -11.63 -25.59
N ARG A 358 19.73 -11.92 -25.52
CA ARG A 358 20.30 -13.21 -25.91
C ARG A 358 19.70 -14.37 -25.12
N GLU A 359 19.61 -14.25 -23.80
CA GLU A 359 19.04 -15.29 -22.96
C GLU A 359 17.52 -15.36 -23.07
N MET A 360 16.84 -14.23 -23.30
CA MET A 360 15.39 -14.22 -23.54
C MET A 360 15.02 -14.95 -24.84
N LEU A 361 15.83 -14.83 -25.89
CA LEU A 361 15.62 -15.51 -27.18
C LEU A 361 15.97 -17.00 -27.15
N ARG A 362 16.97 -17.39 -26.35
CA ARG A 362 17.39 -18.80 -26.22
C ARG A 362 16.39 -19.66 -25.47
N ARG A 363 15.54 -19.05 -24.65
CA ARG A 363 14.64 -19.74 -23.74
C ARG A 363 13.22 -19.78 -24.31
N HIS A 364 12.44 -20.75 -23.85
CA HIS A 364 11.05 -20.86 -24.25
C HIS A 364 10.27 -19.58 -23.86
N PRO A 365 9.47 -18.97 -24.77
CA PRO A 365 8.79 -17.69 -24.53
C PRO A 365 7.96 -17.63 -23.24
N GLU A 366 7.36 -18.76 -22.85
CA GLU A 366 6.60 -18.91 -21.60
C GLU A 366 7.38 -18.49 -20.35
N GLN A 367 8.70 -18.66 -20.32
CA GLN A 367 9.53 -18.20 -19.18
C GLN A 367 9.50 -16.67 -19.06
N SER A 368 9.60 -15.96 -20.19
CA SER A 368 9.50 -14.50 -20.24
C SER A 368 8.09 -14.04 -19.91
N TYR A 369 7.05 -14.72 -20.41
CA TYR A 369 5.66 -14.41 -20.10
C TYR A 369 5.34 -14.48 -18.61
N ARG A 370 5.78 -15.55 -17.93
CA ARG A 370 5.58 -15.71 -16.49
C ARG A 370 6.27 -14.59 -15.71
N ARG A 371 7.46 -14.16 -16.13
CA ARG A 371 8.21 -13.08 -15.47
C ARG A 371 7.59 -11.72 -15.70
N ILE A 372 7.16 -11.40 -16.91
CA ILE A 372 6.49 -10.14 -17.20
C ILE A 372 5.15 -10.08 -16.44
N THR A 373 4.41 -11.18 -16.37
CA THR A 373 3.18 -11.28 -15.56
C THR A 373 3.47 -11.10 -14.06
N HIS A 374 4.58 -11.67 -13.56
CA HIS A 374 5.01 -11.43 -12.17
C HIS A 374 5.40 -9.97 -11.94
N ALA A 375 6.12 -9.35 -12.88
CA ALA A 375 6.44 -7.93 -12.82
C ALA A 375 5.15 -7.08 -12.77
N ALA A 376 4.15 -7.39 -13.59
CA ALA A 376 2.84 -6.72 -13.59
C ALA A 376 2.16 -6.78 -12.22
N ARG A 377 2.12 -7.95 -11.57
CA ARG A 377 1.57 -8.08 -10.20
C ARG A 377 2.36 -7.29 -9.16
N ILE A 378 3.69 -7.17 -9.31
CA ILE A 378 4.49 -6.33 -8.41
C ILE A 378 4.18 -4.85 -8.62
N ALA A 379 4.05 -4.42 -9.88
CA ALA A 379 3.73 -3.05 -10.24
C ALA A 379 2.32 -2.64 -9.79
N GLU A 380 1.34 -3.52 -9.93
CA GLU A 380 -0.05 -3.31 -9.49
C GLU A 380 -0.09 -3.08 -7.99
N ARG A 381 0.59 -3.94 -7.20
CA ARG A 381 0.76 -3.76 -5.75
C ARG A 381 1.46 -2.46 -5.37
N LYS A 382 2.20 -1.84 -6.30
CA LYS A 382 2.84 -0.54 -6.11
C LYS A 382 1.98 0.63 -6.61
N GLY A 383 0.75 0.36 -7.03
CA GLY A 383 -0.25 1.33 -7.46
C GLY A 383 -0.14 1.72 -8.93
N ALA A 384 0.61 1.00 -9.76
CA ALA A 384 0.58 1.23 -11.21
C ALA A 384 -0.76 0.81 -11.80
N GLN A 385 -1.26 1.56 -12.78
CA GLN A 385 -2.49 1.30 -13.53
C GLN A 385 -2.20 0.77 -14.94
N ILE A 386 -1.05 1.17 -15.50
CA ILE A 386 -0.55 0.72 -16.80
C ILE A 386 0.93 0.36 -16.68
N MET A 387 1.40 -0.62 -17.45
CA MET A 387 2.81 -0.96 -17.57
C MET A 387 3.30 -0.87 -19.01
N GLY A 388 4.35 -0.08 -19.23
CA GLY A 388 5.10 -0.06 -20.47
C GLY A 388 6.13 -1.19 -20.51
N LEU A 389 6.16 -1.92 -21.62
CA LEU A 389 7.14 -2.98 -21.92
C LEU A 389 8.28 -2.39 -22.75
N GLY A 390 9.45 -2.22 -22.14
CA GLY A 390 10.62 -1.67 -22.80
C GLY A 390 11.35 -2.68 -23.69
N ALA A 391 11.75 -2.22 -24.88
CA ALA A 391 12.67 -2.90 -25.79
C ALA A 391 12.32 -4.37 -26.01
N PHE A 392 13.23 -5.31 -25.73
CA PHE A 392 13.03 -6.72 -26.05
C PHE A 392 11.89 -7.38 -25.24
N THR A 393 11.41 -6.76 -24.17
CA THR A 393 10.27 -7.31 -23.40
C THR A 393 8.94 -7.24 -24.16
N SER A 394 8.80 -6.34 -25.15
CA SER A 394 7.60 -6.25 -26.01
C SER A 394 7.69 -7.15 -27.24
N VAL A 395 8.90 -7.57 -27.64
CA VAL A 395 9.17 -8.35 -28.87
C VAL A 395 9.14 -9.85 -28.62
N VAL A 396 9.42 -10.30 -27.40
CA VAL A 396 9.54 -11.73 -27.08
C VAL A 396 8.19 -12.45 -27.20
N GLY A 397 8.17 -13.50 -28.02
CA GLY A 397 7.00 -14.35 -28.25
C GLY A 397 6.06 -13.78 -29.33
N ASP A 398 4.82 -13.50 -28.94
CA ASP A 398 3.70 -13.08 -29.80
C ASP A 398 3.42 -11.56 -29.73
N ALA A 399 4.48 -10.75 -29.67
CA ALA A 399 4.40 -9.29 -29.60
C ALA A 399 3.57 -8.74 -28.41
N GLY A 400 3.52 -9.50 -27.31
CA GLY A 400 2.85 -9.10 -26.08
C GLY A 400 1.36 -9.47 -25.97
N VAL A 401 0.77 -10.13 -26.98
CA VAL A 401 -0.66 -10.51 -26.99
C VAL A 401 -0.99 -11.47 -25.84
N THR A 402 -0.22 -12.54 -25.67
CA THR A 402 -0.42 -13.50 -24.58
C THR A 402 -0.24 -12.87 -23.21
N ILE A 403 0.72 -11.94 -23.07
CA ILE A 403 1.00 -11.26 -21.81
C ILE A 403 -0.13 -10.29 -21.47
N ALA A 404 -0.63 -9.52 -22.44
CA ALA A 404 -1.73 -8.59 -22.26
C ALA A 404 -3.00 -9.30 -21.74
N ARG A 405 -3.27 -10.52 -22.21
CA ARG A 405 -4.39 -11.34 -21.73
C ARG A 405 -4.19 -11.91 -20.31
N ARG A 406 -2.96 -12.13 -19.89
CA ARG A 406 -2.61 -12.75 -18.58
C ARG A 406 -2.30 -11.73 -17.49
N SER A 407 -1.97 -10.51 -17.86
CA SER A 407 -1.57 -9.45 -16.94
C SER A 407 -2.80 -8.88 -16.21
N PRO A 408 -2.72 -8.66 -14.89
CA PRO A 408 -3.76 -7.92 -14.16
C PRO A 408 -3.73 -6.42 -14.48
N LEU A 409 -2.65 -5.91 -15.07
CA LEU A 409 -2.48 -4.53 -15.50
C LEU A 409 -2.63 -4.38 -17.00
N ALA A 410 -3.16 -3.22 -17.43
CA ALA A 410 -3.06 -2.78 -18.81
C ALA A 410 -1.59 -2.70 -19.24
N LEU A 411 -1.28 -3.25 -20.41
CA LEU A 411 0.08 -3.25 -20.96
C LEU A 411 0.15 -2.42 -22.24
N THR A 412 1.28 -1.75 -22.45
CA THR A 412 1.59 -1.08 -23.72
C THR A 412 3.02 -1.39 -24.17
N SER A 413 3.20 -1.57 -25.47
CA SER A 413 4.54 -1.69 -26.09
C SER A 413 5.18 -0.33 -26.34
N GLY A 414 4.40 0.76 -26.31
CA GLY A 414 4.86 2.11 -26.67
C GLY A 414 5.04 2.35 -28.18
N ASN A 415 4.83 1.35 -29.04
CA ASN A 415 5.12 1.43 -30.48
C ASN A 415 4.39 2.58 -31.18
N ALA A 416 3.13 2.83 -30.85
CA ALA A 416 2.35 3.91 -31.46
C ALA A 416 2.96 5.29 -31.19
N LEU A 417 3.40 5.55 -29.95
CA LEU A 417 4.10 6.78 -29.61
C LEU A 417 5.43 6.87 -30.36
N THR A 418 6.19 5.78 -30.45
CA THR A 418 7.45 5.74 -31.20
C THR A 418 7.27 6.04 -32.69
N VAL A 419 6.22 5.51 -33.33
CA VAL A 419 5.89 5.80 -34.73
C VAL A 419 5.58 7.28 -34.90
N ALA A 420 4.68 7.83 -34.07
CA ALA A 420 4.29 9.23 -34.13
C ALA A 420 5.49 10.17 -33.93
N THR A 421 6.32 9.92 -32.91
CA THR A 421 7.49 10.78 -32.64
C THR A 421 8.55 10.64 -33.73
N THR A 422 8.74 9.45 -34.30
CA THR A 422 9.71 9.24 -35.38
C THR A 422 9.29 10.03 -36.62
N LEU A 423 8.04 9.91 -37.06
CA LEU A 423 7.55 10.64 -38.23
C LEU A 423 7.57 12.14 -38.03
N GLU A 424 7.16 12.63 -36.86
CA GLU A 424 7.21 14.05 -36.53
C GLU A 424 8.65 14.58 -36.52
N THR A 425 9.57 13.84 -35.89
CA THR A 425 11.00 14.22 -35.87
C THR A 425 11.58 14.22 -37.28
N THR A 426 11.20 13.26 -38.13
CA THR A 426 11.61 13.21 -39.54
C THR A 426 11.09 14.42 -40.31
N ARG A 427 9.82 14.81 -40.14
CA ARG A 427 9.27 16.02 -40.80
C ARG A 427 9.98 17.29 -40.36
N LEU A 428 10.22 17.45 -39.06
CA LEU A 428 10.94 18.60 -38.52
C LEU A 428 12.37 18.67 -39.06
N ALA A 429 13.08 17.54 -39.12
CA ALA A 429 14.42 17.48 -39.69
C ALA A 429 14.42 17.84 -41.18
N LEU A 430 13.45 17.33 -41.95
CA LEU A 430 13.32 17.60 -43.38
C LEU A 430 13.05 19.09 -43.66
N ALA A 431 12.15 19.71 -42.88
CA ALA A 431 11.84 21.12 -42.98
C ALA A 431 13.06 22.00 -42.64
N GLN A 432 13.84 21.63 -41.61
CA GLN A 432 15.09 22.32 -41.27
C GLN A 432 16.15 22.23 -42.38
N MET A 433 16.11 21.17 -43.17
CA MET A 433 16.97 21.00 -44.35
C MET A 433 16.42 21.69 -45.61
N GLY A 434 15.24 22.30 -45.55
CA GLY A 434 14.62 22.99 -46.69
C GLY A 434 14.09 22.04 -47.77
N HIS A 435 13.75 20.81 -47.42
CA HIS A 435 13.21 19.82 -48.35
C HIS A 435 11.70 19.60 -48.16
N ASP A 436 11.01 19.33 -49.26
CA ASP A 436 9.60 18.96 -49.29
C ASP A 436 9.44 17.43 -49.26
N PRO A 437 8.63 16.86 -48.35
CA PRO A 437 8.33 15.43 -48.28
C PRO A 437 7.98 14.78 -49.63
N GLN A 438 7.30 15.49 -50.53
CA GLN A 438 6.87 14.93 -51.82
C GLN A 438 8.04 14.71 -52.79
N HIS A 439 9.12 15.46 -52.62
CA HIS A 439 10.27 15.49 -53.53
C HIS A 439 11.47 14.69 -52.99
N VAL A 440 11.27 13.91 -51.93
CA VAL A 440 12.31 13.07 -51.32
C VAL A 440 11.96 11.60 -51.35
N ARG A 441 13.01 10.77 -51.37
CA ARG A 441 12.91 9.33 -51.23
C ARG A 441 13.09 8.93 -49.76
N ALA A 442 12.08 8.30 -49.18
CA ALA A 442 12.15 7.75 -47.84
C ALA A 442 12.59 6.28 -47.89
N MET A 443 13.39 5.83 -46.92
CA MET A 443 13.75 4.42 -46.77
C MET A 443 13.38 3.92 -45.37
N VAL A 444 12.65 2.81 -45.30
CA VAL A 444 12.24 2.18 -44.03
C VAL A 444 13.00 0.87 -43.85
N VAL A 445 13.98 0.87 -42.96
CA VAL A 445 14.75 -0.33 -42.57
C VAL A 445 14.05 -1.07 -41.44
N GLY A 446 13.73 -2.35 -41.65
CA GLY A 446 12.85 -3.12 -40.77
C GLY A 446 11.37 -2.95 -41.09
N ALA A 447 11.03 -2.72 -42.37
CA ALA A 447 9.68 -2.39 -42.83
C ALA A 447 8.59 -3.39 -42.40
N THR A 448 8.92 -4.67 -42.22
CA THR A 448 7.95 -5.71 -41.83
C THR A 448 7.75 -5.84 -40.31
N GLY A 449 8.43 -5.03 -39.50
CA GLY A 449 8.20 -4.94 -38.06
C GLY A 449 7.00 -4.06 -37.71
N SER A 450 6.48 -4.18 -36.48
CA SER A 450 5.31 -3.41 -36.02
C SER A 450 5.47 -1.88 -36.20
N ILE A 451 6.64 -1.34 -35.88
CA ILE A 451 6.93 0.09 -36.03
C ILE A 451 7.18 0.44 -37.49
N GLY A 452 8.04 -0.32 -38.18
CA GLY A 452 8.41 -0.07 -39.57
C GLY A 452 7.23 -0.10 -40.52
N ALA A 453 6.32 -1.06 -40.36
CA ALA A 453 5.13 -1.19 -41.20
C ALA A 453 4.19 0.01 -41.02
N ALA A 454 4.01 0.47 -39.78
CA ALA A 454 3.20 1.65 -39.48
C ALA A 454 3.84 2.93 -40.06
N CYS A 455 5.16 3.09 -39.92
CA CYS A 455 5.88 4.21 -40.54
C CYS A 455 5.75 4.17 -42.07
N ALA A 456 5.90 3.00 -42.69
CA ALA A 456 5.76 2.85 -44.14
C ALA A 456 4.35 3.25 -44.63
N ARG A 457 3.29 2.81 -43.93
CA ARG A 457 1.89 3.19 -44.24
C ARG A 457 1.65 4.70 -44.20
N MET A 458 2.27 5.40 -43.26
CA MET A 458 2.16 6.86 -43.16
C MET A 458 3.02 7.57 -44.20
N LEU A 459 4.25 7.11 -44.43
CA LEU A 459 5.19 7.73 -45.38
C LEU A 459 4.75 7.61 -46.83
N VAL A 460 4.12 6.51 -47.24
CA VAL A 460 3.62 6.34 -48.62
C VAL A 460 2.57 7.39 -49.01
N ARG A 461 1.90 8.02 -48.04
CA ARG A 461 0.92 9.09 -48.28
C ARG A 461 1.54 10.48 -48.40
N GLU A 462 2.79 10.64 -47.98
CA GLU A 462 3.47 11.93 -47.84
C GLU A 462 4.68 12.05 -48.77
N CYS A 463 5.35 10.93 -49.07
CA CYS A 463 6.52 10.87 -49.94
C CYS A 463 6.16 10.25 -51.30
N GLY A 464 6.74 10.79 -52.37
CA GLY A 464 6.55 10.26 -53.72
C GLY A 464 7.28 8.93 -53.98
N ASP A 465 8.24 8.56 -53.14
CA ASP A 465 9.03 7.34 -53.29
C ASP A 465 9.44 6.77 -51.92
N VAL A 466 9.05 5.51 -51.63
CA VAL A 466 9.30 4.83 -50.36
C VAL A 466 9.96 3.47 -50.59
N VAL A 467 11.20 3.34 -50.15
CA VAL A 467 11.97 2.09 -50.22
C VAL A 467 11.77 1.27 -48.95
N LEU A 468 11.29 0.04 -49.09
CA LEU A 468 11.07 -0.89 -47.99
C LEU A 468 12.22 -1.88 -47.90
N VAL A 469 12.83 -2.03 -46.71
CA VAL A 469 13.93 -2.96 -46.48
C VAL A 469 13.60 -3.89 -45.32
N ALA A 470 13.59 -5.20 -45.54
CA ALA A 470 13.48 -6.20 -44.48
C ALA A 470 14.15 -7.54 -44.87
N PRO A 471 14.53 -8.40 -43.91
CA PRO A 471 15.25 -9.65 -44.20
C PRO A 471 14.43 -10.75 -44.88
N ARG A 472 13.10 -10.61 -44.91
CA ARG A 472 12.15 -11.63 -45.39
C ARG A 472 11.39 -11.12 -46.60
N PRO A 473 11.82 -11.47 -47.84
CA PRO A 473 11.22 -10.98 -49.07
C PRO A 473 9.71 -11.22 -49.16
N GLU A 474 9.23 -12.39 -48.72
CA GLU A 474 7.82 -12.77 -48.78
C GLU A 474 6.92 -11.85 -47.93
N ARG A 475 7.39 -11.43 -46.75
CA ARG A 475 6.66 -10.47 -45.90
C ARG A 475 6.73 -9.05 -46.46
N LEU A 476 7.85 -8.71 -47.09
CA LEU A 476 8.06 -7.42 -47.72
C LEU A 476 7.11 -7.24 -48.91
N LEU A 477 6.95 -8.29 -49.73
CA LEU A 477 6.03 -8.32 -50.85
C LEU A 477 4.57 -8.19 -50.39
N GLY A 478 4.19 -8.90 -49.32
CA GLY A 478 2.86 -8.76 -48.71
C GLY A 478 2.58 -7.32 -48.26
N LEU A 479 3.51 -6.71 -47.52
CA LEU A 479 3.38 -5.32 -47.09
C LEU A 479 3.31 -4.35 -48.28
N LYS A 480 4.09 -4.59 -49.35
CA LYS A 480 4.03 -3.78 -50.58
C LYS A 480 2.63 -3.77 -51.18
N TYR A 481 2.00 -4.94 -51.33
CA TYR A 481 0.64 -5.03 -51.87
C TYR A 481 -0.40 -4.31 -51.00
N GLU A 482 -0.26 -4.40 -49.67
CA GLU A 482 -1.12 -3.64 -48.74
C GLU A 482 -0.96 -2.12 -48.94
N LEU A 483 0.27 -1.65 -49.09
CA LEU A 483 0.56 -0.22 -49.28
C LEU A 483 0.06 0.30 -50.64
N GLU A 484 0.22 -0.49 -51.71
CA GLU A 484 -0.31 -0.20 -53.05
C GLU A 484 -1.83 -0.06 -53.04
N ALA A 485 -2.53 -0.90 -52.27
CA ALA A 485 -3.98 -0.84 -52.11
C ALA A 485 -4.43 0.38 -51.28
N GLU A 486 -3.66 0.80 -50.28
CA GLU A 486 -4.00 1.94 -49.41
C GLU A 486 -3.71 3.31 -50.04
N ALA A 487 -2.82 3.38 -51.03
CA ALA A 487 -2.41 4.63 -51.67
C ALA A 487 -2.12 4.43 -53.18
N PRO A 488 -3.16 4.24 -54.00
CA PRO A 488 -2.99 4.02 -55.44
C PRO A 488 -2.37 5.28 -56.10
N GLY A 489 -1.10 5.19 -56.47
CA GLY A 489 -0.36 6.24 -57.20
C GLY A 489 0.97 6.69 -56.61
N HIS A 490 1.34 6.26 -55.39
CA HIS A 490 2.55 6.76 -54.68
C HIS A 490 3.64 5.69 -54.44
N THR A 491 3.43 4.44 -54.85
CA THR A 491 4.36 3.34 -54.60
C THR A 491 5.31 3.14 -55.78
N GLY A 492 6.38 3.95 -55.83
CA GLY A 492 7.52 3.72 -56.70
C GLY A 492 8.37 2.52 -56.26
N GLY A 493 8.62 1.59 -57.18
CA GLY A 493 9.78 0.69 -57.20
C GLY A 493 9.98 -0.25 -56.00
N GLY A 494 9.35 -1.43 -56.03
CA GLY A 494 9.82 -2.58 -55.24
C GLY A 494 11.23 -2.97 -55.69
N GLY A 495 12.24 -2.51 -54.96
CA GLY A 495 13.65 -2.81 -55.22
C GLY A 495 13.99 -4.22 -54.75
N ASP A 496 13.82 -5.19 -55.64
CA ASP A 496 14.51 -6.47 -55.58
C ASP A 496 15.87 -6.29 -56.30
N ARG A 497 16.87 -5.70 -55.62
CA ARG A 497 18.27 -5.67 -56.10
C ARG A 497 19.27 -5.78 -54.95
N PRO A 498 19.72 -6.99 -54.62
CA PRO A 498 20.84 -7.23 -53.72
C PRO A 498 22.14 -7.30 -54.52
N ASP A 499 22.53 -6.28 -55.30
CA ASP A 499 23.80 -6.30 -56.03
C ASP A 499 24.47 -4.93 -56.08
N ARG A 500 25.41 -4.73 -55.15
CA ARG A 500 26.70 -4.04 -55.33
C ARG A 500 27.52 -4.18 -54.04
N LEU A 501 28.09 -5.36 -53.85
CA LEU A 501 29.35 -5.50 -53.12
C LEU A 501 30.48 -5.06 -54.05
N PRO A 502 31.41 -4.19 -53.63
CA PRO A 502 32.60 -3.90 -54.41
C PRO A 502 33.59 -5.05 -54.20
N CYS A 503 33.85 -5.83 -55.25
CA CYS A 503 35.06 -6.62 -55.36
C CYS A 503 35.77 -6.25 -56.66
N SER A 504 37.03 -5.81 -56.48
CA SER A 504 38.16 -5.81 -57.42
C SER A 504 38.07 -5.01 -58.71
N GLY A 505 38.76 -3.88 -58.69
CA GLY A 505 39.52 -3.25 -59.76
C GLY A 505 40.65 -2.45 -59.12
#